data_AF-W7KV38-F1
#
_entry.id   AF-W7KV38-F1
#
_cell.length_a   1.000
_cell.length_b   1.000
_cell.length_c   1.000
_cell.angle_alpha   90.00
_cell.angle_beta   90.00
_cell.angle_gamma   90.00
#
_symmetry.space_group_name_H-M   'P 1'
#
loop_
_entity.id
_entity.type
_entity.pdbx_description
1 polymer ?
#
loop_
_entity_poly.entity_id
_entity_poly.type
_entity_poly.pdbx_seq_one_letter_code
_entity_poly.pdbx_strand_id
1 'polypeptide(L)'
;MNFLPGEVVGEKGVEIGFRPEWSKIGGELKGTVESVEVLGETIYLFCKVGEHKVIIESKEMYDVGDEVTFGITKYRRFKDGVLVDKE
;
A
#
# COMPACT_ATOMS: atom_id res chain seq x y z
N MET A 1 -2.05 -7.33 5.30
CA MET A 1 -2.86 -6.09 5.23
C MET A 1 -1.91 -4.95 5.48
N ASN A 2 -1.95 -3.90 4.66
CA ASN A 2 -1.12 -2.73 4.78
C ASN A 2 -1.82 -1.67 5.61
N PHE A 3 -1.06 -0.85 6.31
CA PHE A 3 -1.57 0.25 7.12
C PHE A 3 -0.76 1.51 6.85
N LEU A 4 -1.46 2.62 6.62
CA LEU A 4 -0.88 3.95 6.45
C LEU A 4 -1.70 4.98 7.21
N PRO A 5 -1.11 6.12 7.61
CA PRO A 5 -1.84 7.24 8.16
C PRO A 5 -2.91 7.71 7.17
N GLY A 6 -4.12 8.03 7.64
CA GLY A 6 -5.23 8.46 6.78
C GLY A 6 -4.93 9.74 6.00
N GLU A 7 -3.96 10.53 6.44
CA GLU A 7 -3.53 11.77 5.78
C GLU A 7 -3.08 11.52 4.34
N VAL A 8 -2.60 10.32 4.02
CA VAL A 8 -2.18 9.94 2.65
C VAL A 8 -3.36 9.87 1.68
N VAL A 9 -4.60 9.83 2.18
CA VAL A 9 -5.84 9.89 1.39
C VAL A 9 -6.74 11.07 1.83
N GLY A 10 -6.21 12.02 2.61
CA GLY A 10 -6.94 13.19 3.08
C GLY A 10 -7.88 12.97 4.28
N GLU A 11 -7.81 11.82 4.95
CA GLU A 11 -8.59 11.53 6.16
C GLU A 11 -7.76 11.79 7.43
N LYS A 12 -8.21 12.66 8.34
CA LYS A 12 -7.44 13.02 9.54
C LYS A 12 -7.83 12.18 10.76
N GLY A 13 -6.84 11.77 11.55
CA GLY A 13 -7.04 11.13 12.85
C GLY A 13 -7.55 9.69 12.77
N VAL A 14 -7.33 9.03 11.63
CA VAL A 14 -7.61 7.61 11.40
C VAL A 14 -6.41 6.97 10.68
N GLU A 15 -6.31 5.65 10.77
CA GLU A 15 -5.42 4.85 9.95
C GLU A 15 -6.24 4.22 8.82
N ILE A 16 -5.63 4.03 7.65
CA ILE A 16 -6.24 3.29 6.56
C ILE A 16 -5.60 1.91 6.42
N GLY A 17 -6.43 0.88 6.36
CA GLY A 17 -6.02 -0.49 6.08
C GLY A 17 -6.42 -0.90 4.66
N PHE A 18 -5.47 -1.36 3.86
CA PHE A 18 -5.74 -1.82 2.49
C PHE A 18 -5.03 -3.12 2.16
N ARG A 19 -5.60 -3.87 1.21
CA ARG A 19 -4.99 -5.10 0.71
C ARG A 19 -4.09 -4.78 -0.50
N PRO A 20 -3.07 -5.61 -0.80
CA PRO A 20 -2.22 -5.37 -1.96
C PRO A 20 -3.00 -5.18 -3.27
N GLU A 21 -4.06 -5.97 -3.49
CA GLU A 21 -4.94 -5.88 -4.67
C GLU A 21 -5.83 -4.62 -4.70
N TRP A 22 -5.88 -3.87 -3.60
CA TRP A 22 -6.54 -2.56 -3.51
C TRP A 22 -5.57 -1.41 -3.74
N SER A 23 -4.41 -1.71 -4.31
CA SER A 23 -3.46 -0.73 -4.83
C SER A 23 -3.30 -0.91 -6.33
N LYS A 24 -2.86 0.15 -7.00
CA LYS A 24 -2.55 0.12 -8.43
C LYS A 24 -1.27 0.89 -8.67
N ILE A 25 -0.39 0.33 -9.50
CA ILE A 25 0.82 1.00 -9.99
C ILE A 25 0.43 2.29 -10.74
N GLY A 26 1.22 3.35 -10.51
CA GLY A 26 0.91 4.72 -10.90
C GLY A 26 0.02 5.41 -9.88
N GLY A 27 0.44 6.58 -9.41
CA GLY A 27 -0.30 7.37 -8.42
C GLY A 27 0.58 8.39 -7.70
N GLU A 28 0.09 8.88 -6.57
CA GLU A 28 0.75 9.94 -5.79
C GLU A 28 1.63 9.40 -4.66
N LEU A 29 1.41 8.16 -4.22
CA LEU A 29 2.23 7.55 -3.17
C LEU A 29 3.52 7.02 -3.79
N LYS A 30 4.63 7.30 -3.12
CA LYS A 30 5.97 6.87 -3.53
C LYS A 30 6.53 5.91 -2.50
N GLY A 31 7.10 4.81 -2.98
CA GLY A 31 7.83 3.87 -2.12
C GLY A 31 9.08 3.35 -2.81
N THR A 32 10.06 2.93 -2.00
CA THR A 32 11.26 2.24 -2.49
C THR A 32 11.06 0.74 -2.32
N VAL A 33 11.32 -0.04 -3.37
CA VAL A 33 11.24 -1.50 -3.33
C VAL A 33 12.36 -2.06 -2.44
N GLU A 34 11.99 -2.77 -1.37
CA GLU A 34 12.92 -3.47 -0.47
C GLU A 34 13.06 -4.95 -0.82
N SER A 35 11.99 -5.58 -1.32
CA SER A 35 12.01 -6.97 -1.81
C SER A 35 10.86 -7.23 -2.78
N VAL A 36 11.00 -8.29 -3.59
CA VAL A 36 10.01 -8.72 -4.57
C VAL A 36 9.71 -10.20 -4.37
N GLU A 37 8.44 -10.56 -4.32
CA GLU A 37 7.98 -11.95 -4.28
C GLU A 37 7.06 -12.24 -5.47
N VAL A 38 7.24 -13.39 -6.11
CA VAL A 38 6.40 -13.83 -7.22
C VAL A 38 5.64 -15.08 -6.79
N LEU A 39 4.31 -15.01 -6.85
CA LEU A 39 3.40 -16.09 -6.51
C LEU A 39 2.51 -16.40 -7.72
N GLY A 40 2.89 -17.43 -8.48
CA GLY A 40 2.23 -17.74 -9.75
C GLY A 40 2.44 -16.63 -10.77
N GLU A 41 1.35 -15.99 -11.21
CA GLU A 41 1.37 -14.86 -12.16
C GLU A 41 1.33 -13.49 -11.45
N THR A 42 1.26 -13.46 -10.12
CA THR A 42 1.16 -12.23 -9.33
C THR A 42 2.51 -11.83 -8.77
N ILE A 43 2.90 -10.57 -8.93
CA ILE A 43 4.11 -9.98 -8.35
C ILE A 43 3.71 -9.11 -7.16
N TYR A 44 4.33 -9.35 -6.01
CA TYR A 44 4.19 -8.54 -4.81
C TYR A 44 5.47 -7.76 -4.56
N LEU A 45 5.33 -6.43 -4.50
CA LEU A 45 6.43 -5.52 -4.17
C LEU A 45 6.31 -5.13 -2.70
N PHE A 46 7.35 -5.40 -1.93
CA PHE A 46 7.47 -4.93 -0.56
C PHE A 46 8.16 -3.57 -0.61
N CYS A 47 7.42 -2.53 -0.29
CA CYS A 47 7.87 -1.15 -0.45
C CYS A 47 7.96 -0.44 0.90
N LYS A 48 9.00 0.37 1.06
CA LYS A 48 9.10 1.35 2.13
C LYS A 48 8.51 2.68 1.68
N VAL A 49 7.52 3.17 2.41
CA VAL A 49 6.82 4.44 2.17
C VAL A 49 6.98 5.32 3.41
N GLY A 50 7.95 6.25 3.37
CA GLY A 50 8.37 6.99 4.56
C GLY A 50 8.92 6.03 5.63
N GLU A 51 8.28 5.98 6.78
CA GLU A 51 8.61 5.04 7.88
C GLU A 51 7.77 3.74 7.85
N HIS A 52 6.82 3.64 6.92
CA HIS A 52 5.89 2.51 6.83
C HIS A 52 6.38 1.47 5.81
N LYS A 53 5.96 0.22 6.03
CA LYS A 53 6.15 -0.88 5.08
C LYS A 53 4.80 -1.31 4.52
N VAL A 54 4.71 -1.41 3.21
CA VAL A 54 3.50 -1.84 2.50
C VAL A 54 3.84 -2.87 1.44
N ILE A 55 2.88 -3.71 1.12
CA ILE A 55 2.96 -4.71 0.05
C ILE A 55 1.97 -4.30 -1.02
N ILE A 56 2.43 -4.06 -2.23
CA ILE A 56 1.56 -3.70 -3.37
C ILE A 56 1.62 -4.77 -4.45
N GLU A 57 0.51 -4.95 -5.15
CA GLU A 57 0.43 -5.85 -6.29
C GLU A 57 0.92 -5.13 -7.55
N SER A 58 1.76 -5.81 -8.33
CA SER A 58 2.25 -5.36 -9.62
C SER A 58 2.06 -6.42 -10.69
N LYS A 59 1.89 -5.96 -11.93
CA LYS A 59 1.97 -6.79 -13.14
C LYS A 59 3.33 -6.66 -13.84
N GLU A 60 4.13 -5.71 -13.41
CA GLU A 60 5.44 -5.37 -13.96
C GLU A 60 6.52 -5.73 -12.93
N MET A 61 7.67 -6.18 -13.43
CA MET A 61 8.84 -6.45 -12.61
C MET A 61 9.54 -5.15 -12.22
N TYR A 62 10.00 -5.07 -10.98
CA TYR A 62 10.82 -4.00 -10.45
C TYR A 62 12.04 -4.60 -9.76
N ASP A 63 13.12 -3.84 -9.69
CA ASP A 63 14.33 -4.22 -8.96
C ASP A 63 14.32 -3.65 -7.53
N VAL A 64 15.04 -4.32 -6.63
CA VAL A 64 15.27 -3.79 -5.29
C VAL A 64 16.05 -2.48 -5.37
N GLY A 65 15.55 -1.45 -4.71
CA GLY A 65 16.06 -0.09 -4.77
C GLY A 65 15.30 0.82 -5.73
N ASP A 66 14.43 0.29 -6.59
CA ASP A 66 13.61 1.10 -7.48
C ASP A 66 12.60 1.96 -6.70
N GLU A 67 12.35 3.18 -7.20
CA GLU A 67 11.20 3.99 -6.78
C GLU A 67 9.97 3.55 -7.58
N VAL A 68 8.91 3.16 -6.86
CA VAL A 68 7.61 2.86 -7.43
C VAL A 68 6.58 3.87 -6.97
N THR A 69 5.71 4.28 -7.90
CA THR A 69 4.54 5.09 -7.57
C THR A 69 3.28 4.25 -7.61
N PHE A 70 2.36 4.48 -6.69
CA PHE A 70 1.10 3.75 -6.63
C PHE A 70 -0.02 4.59 -6.02
N GLY A 71 -1.26 4.17 -6.27
CA GLY A 71 -2.46 4.73 -5.67
C GLY A 71 -3.25 3.65 -4.92
N ILE A 72 -3.97 4.07 -3.87
CA ILE A 72 -4.89 3.20 -3.12
C ILE A 72 -6.27 3.34 -3.74
N THR A 73 -6.81 2.26 -4.30
CA THR A 73 -8.11 2.24 -4.98
C THR A 73 -9.26 1.90 -4.02
N LYS A 74 -8.95 1.22 -2.93
CA LYS A 74 -9.90 0.87 -1.87
C LYS A 74 -9.17 0.73 -0.53
N TYR A 75 -9.80 1.18 0.54
CA TYR A 75 -9.28 1.04 1.90
C TYR A 75 -10.41 0.89 2.90
N ARG A 76 -10.03 0.56 4.13
CA ARG A 76 -10.89 0.57 5.29
C ARG A 76 -10.33 1.51 6.35
N ARG A 77 -11.18 2.17 7.13
CA ARG A 77 -10.75 3.07 8.20
C ARG A 77 -10.61 2.36 9.54
N PHE A 78 -9.55 2.68 10.26
CA PHE A 78 -9.25 2.16 11.58
C PHE A 78 -8.98 3.29 12.57
N LYS A 79 -9.44 3.13 13.80
CA LYS A 79 -9.13 4.02 14.92
C LYS A 79 -8.76 3.17 16.13
N ASP A 80 -7.59 3.40 16.70
CA ASP A 80 -7.05 2.63 17.83
C ASP A 80 -7.08 1.10 17.58
N GLY A 81 -6.80 0.69 16.33
CA GLY A 81 -6.83 -0.71 15.90
C GLY A 81 -8.22 -1.29 15.61
N VAL A 82 -9.29 -0.51 15.79
CA VAL A 82 -10.68 -0.95 15.57
C VAL A 82 -11.17 -0.47 14.20
N LEU A 83 -11.76 -1.36 13.41
CA LEU A 83 -12.44 -1.01 12.16
C LEU A 83 -13.63 -0.09 12.43
N VAL A 84 -13.65 1.10 11.83
CA VAL A 84 -14.72 2.09 12.03
C VAL A 84 -15.64 2.26 10.82
N ASP A 85 -15.37 1.55 9.72
CA ASP A 85 -16.30 1.49 8.60
C ASP A 85 -17.53 0.67 8.99
N LYS A 86 -18.69 1.33 8.95
CA LYS A 86 -19.99 0.65 8.99
C LYS A 86 -20.30 0.17 7.58
N GLU A 87 -20.65 -1.11 7.47
CA GLU A 87 -21.21 -1.70 6.24
C GLU A 87 -22.44 -0.95 5.73
#